data_AF-A0A483KA64-F1
#
_entry.id   AF-A0A483KA64-F1
#
_cell.length_a   1.000
_cell.length_b   1.000
_cell.length_c   1.000
_cell.angle_alpha   90.00
_cell.angle_beta   90.00
_cell.angle_gamma   90.00
#
_symmetry.space_group_name_H-M   'P 1'
#
loop_
_entity.id
_entity.type
_entity.pdbx_description
1 polymer ?
#
loop_
_entity_poly.entity_id
_entity_poly.type
_entity_poly.pdbx_seq_one_letter_code
_entity_poly.pdbx_strand_id
1 'polypeptide(L)'
;IYTGRRREGIYAGAMTFSGKILRSIVVFSMGAILSFYGFQSKAHSQPESAVTAIAVVFCVGVVALALAAIVFSKQMKLDRKAHLVVLQEVARIKAGGKISDIAPEVRAIVEDLVGHRYEECWGNSKLFKTAEAAPTQTVVSH
;
A
#
# COMPACT_ATOMS: atom_id res chain seq x y z
N ILE A 1 -2.20 12.30 -8.56
CA ILE A 1 -3.10 12.30 -9.74
C ILE A 1 -4.51 12.67 -9.30
N TYR A 2 -5.22 11.85 -8.53
CA TYR A 2 -6.62 12.12 -8.19
C TYR A 2 -6.87 13.45 -7.45
N THR A 3 -6.19 13.72 -6.33
CA THR A 3 -6.49 14.89 -5.47
C THR A 3 -5.66 16.15 -5.76
N GLY A 4 -4.68 16.10 -6.66
CA GLY A 4 -3.77 17.22 -6.94
C GLY A 4 -2.84 17.67 -5.78
N ARG A 5 -3.02 17.15 -4.55
CA ARG A 5 -2.26 17.55 -3.35
C ARG A 5 -1.10 16.58 -3.06
N ARG A 6 0.01 17.11 -2.54
CA ARG A 6 1.11 16.30 -1.99
C ARG A 6 0.66 15.59 -0.72
N ARG A 7 0.51 14.26 -0.77
CA ARG A 7 0.18 13.39 0.38
C ARG A 7 1.23 12.29 0.61
N GLU A 8 2.42 12.47 0.03
CA GLU A 8 3.51 11.51 0.05
C GLU A 8 3.89 11.08 1.47
N GLY A 9 3.91 12.02 2.43
CA GLY A 9 4.22 11.71 3.83
C GLY A 9 3.20 10.80 4.53
N ILE A 10 1.90 10.97 4.25
CA ILE A 10 0.86 10.11 4.84
C ILE A 10 0.96 8.69 4.27
N TYR A 11 1.18 8.57 2.95
CA TYR A 11 1.37 7.28 2.30
C TYR A 11 2.67 6.59 2.77
N ALA A 12 3.78 7.32 2.86
CA ALA A 12 5.05 6.79 3.35
C ALA A 12 4.95 6.34 4.82
N GLY A 13 4.24 7.12 5.65
CA GLY A 13 3.92 6.77 7.03
C GLY A 13 3.10 5.49 7.12
N ALA A 14 2.00 5.39 6.38
CA ALA A 14 1.13 4.22 6.36
C ALA A 14 1.85 2.96 5.87
N MET A 15 2.67 3.08 4.82
CA MET A 15 3.48 1.97 4.28
C MET A 15 4.46 1.45 5.34
N THR A 16 5.18 2.35 6.00
CA THR A 16 6.15 1.97 7.04
C THR A 16 5.46 1.35 8.24
N PHE A 17 4.35 1.95 8.69
CA PHE A 17 3.59 1.48 9.83
C PHE A 17 3.01 0.08 9.58
N SER A 18 2.42 -0.16 8.42
CA SER A 18 1.92 -1.47 8.01
C SER A 18 3.05 -2.51 8.00
N GLY A 19 4.22 -2.13 7.49
CA GLY A 19 5.41 -2.98 7.52
C GLY A 19 5.93 -3.26 8.94
N LYS A 20 5.76 -2.34 9.90
CA LYS A 20 6.10 -2.57 11.31
C LYS A 20 5.13 -3.56 11.94
N ILE A 21 3.83 -3.38 11.73
CA ILE A 21 2.80 -4.30 12.24
C ILE A 21 3.05 -5.71 11.74
N LEU A 22 3.28 -5.88 10.42
CA LEU A 22 3.52 -7.19 9.84
C LEU A 22 4.74 -7.88 10.47
N ARG A 23 5.87 -7.15 10.61
CA ARG A 23 7.07 -7.68 11.27
C ARG A 23 6.79 -8.08 12.72
N SER A 24 6.07 -7.26 13.47
CA SER A 24 5.69 -7.58 14.85
C SER A 24 4.83 -8.84 14.93
N ILE A 25 3.85 -9.00 14.03
CA ILE A 25 3.01 -10.20 13.98
C ILE A 25 3.84 -11.45 13.69
N VAL A 26 4.77 -11.38 12.74
CA VAL A 26 5.66 -12.52 12.39
C VAL A 26 6.52 -12.92 13.59
N VAL A 27 7.19 -11.95 14.23
CA VAL A 27 8.06 -12.23 15.40
C VAL A 27 7.24 -12.77 16.57
N PHE A 28 6.06 -12.18 16.84
CA PHE A 28 5.15 -12.66 17.88
C PHE A 28 4.70 -14.11 17.62
N SER A 29 4.27 -14.41 16.41
CA SER A 29 3.82 -15.75 16.02
C SER A 29 4.94 -16.78 16.15
N MET A 30 6.16 -16.42 15.74
CA MET A 30 7.34 -17.27 15.92
C MET A 30 7.62 -17.54 17.40
N GLY A 31 7.55 -16.51 18.25
CA GLY A 31 7.70 -16.66 19.70
C GLY A 31 6.63 -17.59 20.32
N ALA A 32 5.38 -17.48 19.87
CA ALA A 32 4.30 -18.34 20.32
C ALA A 32 4.52 -19.82 19.93
N ILE A 33 4.97 -20.06 18.68
CA ILE A 33 5.32 -21.42 18.21
C ILE A 33 6.47 -22.00 19.03
N LEU A 34 7.55 -21.24 19.23
CA LEU A 34 8.69 -21.69 20.03
C LEU A 34 8.29 -22.02 21.48
N SER A 35 7.46 -21.18 22.10
CA SER A 35 6.92 -21.42 23.44
C SER A 35 6.11 -22.72 23.50
N PHE A 36 5.26 -22.98 22.50
CA PHE A 36 4.47 -24.21 22.42
C PHE A 36 5.33 -25.48 22.31
N TYR A 37 6.45 -25.42 21.58
CA TYR A 37 7.39 -26.54 21.43
C TYR A 37 8.36 -26.70 22.62
N GLY A 38 8.15 -25.96 23.71
CA GLY A 38 8.92 -26.08 24.95
C GLY A 38 10.29 -25.40 24.88
N PHE A 39 10.42 -24.32 24.10
CA PHE A 39 11.65 -23.54 24.06
C PHE A 39 11.99 -22.97 25.44
N GLN A 40 13.04 -23.50 26.06
CA GLN A 40 13.57 -23.03 27.33
C GLN A 40 14.62 -21.95 27.07
N SER A 41 14.26 -20.70 27.33
CA SER A 41 15.20 -19.58 27.21
C SER A 41 16.31 -19.77 28.25
N LYS A 42 17.55 -19.97 27.80
CA LYS A 42 18.80 -20.19 28.59
C LYS A 42 19.13 -21.63 29.02
N ALA A 43 18.51 -22.66 28.46
CA ALA A 43 18.99 -24.04 28.66
C ALA A 43 20.25 -24.33 27.82
N HIS A 44 21.27 -24.97 28.41
CA HIS A 44 22.51 -25.36 27.72
C HIS A 44 22.28 -26.46 26.66
N SER A 45 21.21 -27.24 26.81
CA SER A 45 20.73 -28.21 25.82
C SER A 45 19.28 -27.90 25.49
N GLN A 46 19.01 -27.65 24.20
CA GLN A 46 17.65 -27.41 23.71
C GLN A 46 17.01 -28.76 23.34
N PRO A 47 15.71 -28.95 23.60
CA PRO A 47 15.05 -30.17 23.17
C PRO A 47 15.04 -30.27 21.64
N GLU A 48 15.23 -31.47 21.11
CA GLU A 48 15.27 -31.75 19.67
C GLU A 48 13.99 -31.27 18.95
N SER A 49 12.85 -31.29 19.67
CA SER A 49 11.58 -30.74 19.22
C SER A 49 11.64 -29.23 18.91
N ALA A 50 12.35 -28.43 19.73
CA ALA A 50 12.48 -27.00 19.53
C ALA A 50 13.40 -26.66 18.34
N VAL A 51 14.49 -27.42 18.17
CA VAL A 51 15.39 -27.27 17.01
C VAL A 51 14.66 -27.60 15.70
N THR A 52 13.90 -28.69 15.70
CA THR A 52 13.06 -29.08 14.56
C THR A 52 11.98 -28.04 14.27
N ALA A 53 11.34 -27.48 15.31
CA ALA A 53 10.35 -26.42 15.15
C ALA A 53 10.95 -25.16 14.49
N ILE A 54 12.15 -24.74 14.90
CA ILE A 54 12.87 -23.63 14.25
C ILE A 54 13.12 -23.95 12.78
N ALA A 55 13.67 -25.14 12.47
CA ALA A 55 13.95 -25.54 11.10
C ALA A 55 12.68 -25.55 10.22
N VAL A 56 11.57 -26.09 10.72
CA VAL A 56 10.28 -26.11 10.01
C VAL A 56 9.74 -24.70 9.79
N VAL A 57 9.79 -23.82 10.79
CA VAL A 57 9.33 -22.42 10.65
C VAL A 57 10.15 -21.67 9.61
N PHE A 58 11.48 -21.84 9.59
CA PHE A 58 12.34 -21.16 8.62
C PHE A 58 12.22 -21.74 7.21
N CYS A 59 12.10 -23.05 7.05
CA CYS A 59 11.96 -23.65 5.73
C CYS A 59 10.53 -23.49 5.18
N VAL A 60 9.53 -23.98 5.91
CA VAL A 60 8.14 -24.00 5.45
C VAL A 60 7.47 -22.63 5.60
N GLY A 61 7.69 -21.95 6.74
CA GLY A 61 7.04 -20.66 7.01
C GLY A 61 7.51 -19.56 6.06
N VAL A 62 8.80 -19.47 5.76
CA VAL A 62 9.34 -18.50 4.78
C VAL A 62 8.84 -18.80 3.37
N VAL A 63 8.84 -20.07 2.95
CA VAL A 63 8.32 -20.46 1.63
C VAL A 63 6.84 -20.13 1.52
N ALA A 64 6.03 -20.42 2.54
CA ALA A 64 4.61 -20.07 2.56
C ALA A 64 4.37 -18.56 2.45
N LEU A 65 5.13 -17.75 3.19
CA LEU A 65 5.06 -16.29 3.11
C LEU A 65 5.48 -15.77 1.73
N ALA A 66 6.51 -16.36 1.12
CA ALA A 66 6.97 -16.00 -0.23
C ALA A 66 5.90 -16.33 -1.29
N LEU A 67 5.27 -17.51 -1.20
CA LEU A 67 4.17 -17.89 -2.09
C LEU A 67 2.97 -16.96 -1.92
N ALA A 68 2.60 -16.63 -0.67
CA ALA A 68 1.55 -15.66 -0.40
C ALA A 68 1.88 -14.30 -1.04
N ALA A 69 3.11 -13.81 -0.87
CA ALA A 69 3.56 -12.56 -1.48
C ALA A 69 3.45 -12.58 -3.02
N ILE A 70 3.80 -13.69 -3.67
CA ILE A 70 3.64 -13.85 -5.13
C ILE A 70 2.16 -13.81 -5.53
N VAL A 71 1.28 -14.51 -4.80
CA VAL A 71 -0.16 -14.53 -5.08
C VAL A 71 -0.76 -13.14 -4.93
N PHE A 72 -0.44 -12.43 -3.84
CA PHE A 72 -0.90 -11.06 -3.63
C PHE A 72 -0.30 -10.08 -4.65
N SER A 73 0.95 -10.28 -5.08
CA SER A 73 1.58 -9.46 -6.12
C SER A 73 0.84 -9.56 -7.45
N LYS A 74 0.25 -10.71 -7.78
CA LYS A 74 -0.56 -10.87 -9.02
C LYS A 74 -1.87 -10.09 -9.00
N GLN A 75 -2.37 -9.70 -7.82
CA GLN A 75 -3.58 -8.87 -7.69
C GLN A 75 -3.28 -7.38 -7.88
N MET A 76 -2.01 -6.97 -7.90
CA MET A 76 -1.63 -5.58 -8.12
C MET A 76 -1.85 -5.20 -9.59
N LYS A 77 -2.85 -4.35 -9.85
CA LYS A 77 -3.16 -3.82 -11.20
C LYS A 77 -2.06 -2.94 -11.79
N LEU A 78 -1.13 -2.47 -10.97
CA LEU A 78 -0.04 -1.58 -11.39
C LEU A 78 1.17 -2.40 -11.87
N ASP A 79 1.23 -2.66 -13.17
CA ASP A 79 2.42 -3.24 -13.82
C ASP A 79 3.43 -2.13 -14.21
N ARG A 80 4.70 -2.50 -14.41
CA ARG A 80 5.80 -1.60 -14.77
C ARG A 80 5.47 -0.75 -15.99
N LYS A 81 4.85 -1.34 -17.01
CA LYS A 81 4.43 -0.62 -18.23
C LYS A 81 3.37 0.44 -17.91
N ALA A 82 2.33 0.08 -17.17
CA ALA A 82 1.27 1.00 -16.77
C ALA A 82 1.82 2.14 -15.88
N HIS A 83 2.74 1.82 -14.97
CA HIS A 83 3.42 2.82 -14.14
C HIS A 83 4.22 3.83 -14.97
N LEU A 84 4.95 3.38 -15.99
CA LEU A 84 5.71 4.27 -16.88
C LEU A 84 4.80 5.18 -17.70
N VAL A 85 3.72 4.64 -18.26
CA VAL A 85 2.70 5.42 -19.00
C VAL A 85 2.10 6.50 -18.10
N VAL A 86 1.74 6.15 -16.86
CA VAL A 86 1.21 7.11 -15.88
C VAL A 86 2.25 8.18 -15.51
N LEU A 87 3.52 7.82 -15.36
CA LEU A 87 4.59 8.80 -15.07
C LEU A 87 4.78 9.80 -16.21
N GLN A 88 4.76 9.33 -17.46
CA GLN A 88 4.83 10.19 -18.65
C GLN A 88 3.65 11.17 -18.68
N GLU A 89 2.44 10.69 -18.40
CA GLU A 89 1.26 11.55 -18.37
C GLU A 89 1.32 12.58 -17.23
N VAL A 90 1.78 12.18 -16.04
CA VAL A 90 2.03 13.11 -14.93
C VAL A 90 3.05 14.19 -15.31
N ALA A 91 4.11 13.84 -16.03
CA ALA A 91 5.11 14.79 -16.49
C ALA A 91 4.52 15.78 -17.50
N ARG A 92 3.70 15.29 -18.46
CA ARG A 92 3.01 16.13 -19.45
C ARG A 92 2.08 17.17 -18.80
N ILE A 93 1.26 16.74 -17.84
CA ILE A 93 0.36 17.64 -17.11
C ILE A 93 1.14 18.66 -16.27
N LYS A 94 2.23 18.23 -15.60
CA LYS A 94 3.11 19.16 -14.86
C LYS A 94 3.81 20.19 -15.76
N ALA A 95 4.08 19.85 -17.03
CA ALA A 95 4.64 20.75 -18.02
C ALA A 95 3.62 21.77 -18.60
N GLY A 96 2.37 21.74 -18.12
CA GLY A 96 1.30 22.64 -18.58
C GLY A 96 0.46 22.07 -19.73
N GLY A 97 0.58 20.78 -20.03
CA GLY A 97 -0.27 20.11 -21.02
C GLY A 97 -1.75 20.14 -20.63
N LYS A 98 -2.64 20.34 -21.60
CA LYS A 98 -4.08 20.33 -21.36
C LYS A 98 -4.57 18.92 -21.03
N ILE A 99 -5.50 18.81 -20.08
CA ILE A 99 -6.13 17.54 -19.68
C ILE A 99 -6.92 16.93 -20.85
N SER A 100 -7.44 17.75 -21.77
CA SER A 100 -8.15 17.31 -22.98
C SER A 100 -7.29 16.54 -23.98
N ASP A 101 -5.98 16.78 -23.99
CA ASP A 101 -5.07 16.32 -25.06
C ASP A 101 -4.44 14.96 -24.71
N ILE A 102 -5.20 14.09 -24.04
CA ILE A 102 -4.77 12.77 -23.60
C ILE A 102 -5.03 11.72 -24.69
N ALA A 103 -4.09 10.80 -24.90
CA ALA A 103 -4.29 9.65 -25.78
C ALA A 103 -5.33 8.67 -25.17
N PRO A 104 -6.23 8.09 -25.98
CA PRO A 104 -7.33 7.25 -25.49
C PRO A 104 -6.85 6.00 -24.72
N GLU A 105 -5.71 5.44 -25.11
CA GLU A 105 -5.07 4.32 -24.41
C GLU A 105 -4.56 4.69 -23.00
N VAL A 106 -3.95 5.88 -22.86
CA VAL A 106 -3.44 6.40 -21.59
C VAL A 106 -4.60 6.72 -20.67
N ARG A 107 -5.69 7.27 -21.22
CA ARG A 107 -6.91 7.55 -20.49
C ARG A 107 -7.50 6.29 -19.85
N ALA A 108 -7.65 5.21 -20.62
CA ALA A 108 -8.19 3.95 -20.11
C ALA A 108 -7.34 3.37 -18.97
N ILE A 109 -6.01 3.43 -19.09
CA ILE A 109 -5.07 2.99 -18.04
C ILE A 109 -5.22 3.83 -16.78
N VAL A 110 -5.28 5.16 -16.90
CA VAL A 110 -5.43 6.04 -15.74
C VAL A 110 -6.78 5.85 -15.07
N GLU A 111 -7.87 5.69 -15.84
CA GLU A 111 -9.21 5.45 -15.29
C GLU A 111 -9.32 4.09 -14.57
N ASP A 112 -8.73 3.00 -15.11
CA ASP A 112 -8.72 1.70 -14.42
C ASP A 112 -7.87 1.71 -13.14
N LEU A 113 -6.75 2.44 -13.14
CA LEU A 113 -5.88 2.55 -11.97
C LEU A 113 -6.42 3.49 -10.88
N VAL A 114 -7.07 4.58 -11.28
CA VAL A 114 -7.61 5.59 -10.35
C VAL A 114 -9.03 5.24 -9.90
N GLY A 115 -9.80 4.52 -10.72
CA GLY A 115 -11.21 4.18 -10.47
C GLY A 115 -12.18 5.34 -10.68
N HIS A 116 -11.72 6.47 -11.21
CA HIS A 116 -12.51 7.66 -11.50
C HIS A 116 -12.24 8.14 -12.92
N ARG A 117 -13.20 8.89 -13.49
CA ARG A 117 -13.04 9.48 -14.83
C ARG A 117 -11.84 10.43 -14.86
N TYR A 118 -11.14 10.46 -15.99
CA TYR A 118 -9.94 11.27 -16.14
C TYR A 118 -10.21 12.77 -15.93
N GLU A 119 -11.40 13.27 -16.29
CA GLU A 119 -11.74 14.69 -16.09
C GLU A 119 -11.93 15.08 -14.61
N GLU A 120 -12.23 14.10 -13.76
CA GLU A 120 -12.38 14.29 -12.31
C GLU A 120 -11.04 14.15 -11.57
N CYS A 121 -9.99 13.70 -12.25
CA CYS A 121 -8.64 13.67 -11.72
C CYS A 121 -8.06 15.09 -11.59
N TRP A 122 -6.88 15.21 -11.01
CA TRP A 122 -6.15 16.47 -10.87
C TRP A 122 -6.82 17.49 -9.95
N GLY A 123 -7.61 17.03 -8.98
CA GLY A 123 -8.30 17.90 -8.02
C GLY A 123 -9.64 18.45 -8.52
N ASN A 124 -10.12 18.02 -9.69
CA ASN A 124 -11.39 18.48 -10.26
C ASN A 124 -12.61 17.61 -9.86
N SER A 125 -12.44 16.66 -8.91
CA SER A 125 -13.52 15.76 -8.54
C SER A 125 -14.65 16.49 -7.80
N LYS A 126 -15.89 16.08 -8.08
CA LYS A 126 -17.11 16.71 -7.53
C LYS A 126 -17.13 16.73 -5.99
N LEU A 127 -16.55 15.70 -5.37
CA LEU A 127 -16.43 15.57 -3.91
C LEU A 127 -15.63 16.71 -3.27
N PHE A 128 -14.60 17.25 -3.95
CA PHE A 128 -13.82 18.37 -3.43
C PHE A 128 -14.47 19.72 -3.72
N LYS A 129 -15.21 19.86 -4.83
CA LYS A 129 -15.98 21.08 -5.13
C LYS A 129 -17.11 21.33 -4.14
N THR A 130 -17.79 20.28 -3.68
CA THR A 130 -18.87 20.43 -2.68
C THR A 130 -18.34 20.76 -1.28
N ALA A 131 -17.13 20.31 -0.92
CA ALA A 131 -16.51 20.65 0.36
C ALA A 131 -16.07 22.12 0.46
N GLU A 132 -15.73 22.75 -0.67
CA GLU A 132 -15.37 24.17 -0.74
C GLU A 132 -16.61 25.09 -0.81
N ALA A 133 -17.77 24.56 -1.22
CA ALA A 133 -19.03 25.28 -1.28
C ALA A 133 -19.84 25.27 0.03
N ALA A 134 -19.37 24.59 1.08
CA ALA A 134 -20.00 24.69 2.40
C ALA A 134 -19.59 26.03 3.04
N PRO A 135 -20.51 26.99 3.21
CA PRO A 135 -20.16 28.26 3.83
C PRO A 135 -19.72 27.99 5.25
N THR A 136 -18.57 28.54 5.62
CA THR A 136 -18.13 28.72 7.01
C THR A 136 -19.29 29.33 7.77
N GLN A 137 -20.08 28.52 8.49
CA GLN A 137 -21.05 29.02 9.43
C GLN A 137 -20.25 29.73 10.52
N THR A 138 -20.24 31.05 10.41
CA THR A 138 -20.02 32.00 11.48
C THR A 138 -20.82 31.56 12.70
N VAL A 139 -20.15 30.93 13.66
CA VAL A 139 -20.68 30.87 15.02
C VAL A 139 -20.40 32.25 15.63
N VAL A 140 -21.37 33.15 15.46
CA VAL A 140 -21.51 34.41 16.20
C VAL A 140 -22.53 34.17 17.31
N SER A 141 -22.21 34.67 18.51
CA SER A 141 -23.04 34.86 19.73
C SER A 141 -23.45 33.58 20.47
N HIS A 142 -23.39 33.50 21.80
CA HIS A 142 -23.56 34.51 22.86
C HIS A 142 -22.56 34.33 24.01
#